data_AF-A0A645G3S1-F1
#
_entry.id   AF-A0A645G3S1-F1
#
_cell.length_a   1.000
_cell.length_b   1.000
_cell.length_c   1.000
_cell.angle_alpha   90.00
_cell.angle_beta   90.00
_cell.angle_gamma   90.00
#
_symmetry.space_group_name_H-M   'P 1'
#
loop_
_entity.id
_entity.type
_entity.pdbx_description
1 polymer ?
#
loop_
_entity_poly.entity_id
_entity_poly.type
_entity_poly.pdbx_seq_one_letter_code
_entity_poly.pdbx_strand_id
1 'polypeptide(L)'
;MAVMIYNALKFADKDVKISNVDSILTAFIDKIIIDDYAKESTALCANNKIIVGRDTGNFAPNDYATRAEASSIIERMLRYLKFMD
;
A
#
# COMPACT_ATOMS: atom_id res chain seq x y z
N MET A 1 7.53 2.24 -0.07
CA MET A 1 7.20 1.31 1.04
C MET A 1 6.19 0.22 0.66
N ALA A 2 5.22 0.50 -0.22
CA ALA A 2 4.17 -0.46 -0.62
C ALA A 2 4.69 -1.84 -1.04
N VAL A 3 5.76 -1.90 -1.85
CA VAL A 3 6.37 -3.17 -2.27
C VAL A 3 6.90 -3.99 -1.10
N MET A 4 7.50 -3.35 -0.08
CA MET A 4 7.99 -4.06 1.11
C MET A 4 6.84 -4.68 1.91
N ILE A 5 5.74 -3.94 2.07
CA ILE A 5 4.54 -4.42 2.76
C ILE A 5 3.91 -5.57 1.97
N TYR A 6 3.77 -5.43 0.66
CA TYR A 6 3.25 -6.50 -0.20
C TYR A 6 4.09 -7.78 -0.11
N ASN A 7 5.42 -7.67 -0.10
CA ASN A 7 6.29 -8.82 0.09
C ASN A 7 6.17 -9.45 1.49
N ALA A 8 5.98 -8.64 2.54
CA ALA A 8 5.73 -9.14 3.89
C ALA A 8 4.38 -9.90 3.97
N LEU A 9 3.35 -9.40 3.29
CA LEU A 9 2.05 -10.10 3.19
C LEU A 9 2.18 -11.43 2.45
N LYS A 10 2.93 -11.46 1.34
CA LYS A 10 3.24 -12.70 0.61
C LYS A 10 3.95 -13.71 1.49
N PHE A 11 4.94 -13.26 2.27
CA PHE A 11 5.67 -14.11 3.22
C PHE A 11 4.76 -14.68 4.32
N ALA A 12 3.73 -13.93 4.73
CA ALA A 12 2.74 -14.36 5.72
C ALA A 12 1.55 -15.15 5.11
N ASP A 13 1.73 -15.79 3.95
CA ASP A 13 0.71 -16.55 3.22
C ASP A 13 -0.57 -15.76 2.86
N LYS A 14 -0.46 -14.44 2.73
CA LYS A 14 -1.51 -13.54 2.24
C LYS A 14 -1.19 -13.02 0.85
N ASP A 15 -0.80 -13.93 -0.06
CA ASP A 15 -0.63 -13.60 -1.48
C ASP A 15 -1.98 -13.44 -2.17
N VAL A 16 -2.57 -12.25 -2.02
CA VAL A 16 -3.84 -11.89 -2.66
C VAL A 16 -3.52 -11.15 -3.95
N LYS A 17 -3.95 -11.69 -5.09
CA LYS A 17 -3.95 -10.95 -6.35
C LYS A 17 -5.23 -10.13 -6.47
N ILE A 18 -5.09 -8.88 -6.86
CA ILE A 18 -6.20 -7.97 -7.14
C ILE A 18 -6.38 -7.81 -8.65
N SER A 19 -7.60 -7.99 -9.13
CA SER A 19 -7.92 -7.96 -10.56
C SER A 19 -8.14 -6.55 -11.12
N ASN A 20 -8.36 -5.55 -10.27
CA ASN A 20 -8.79 -4.19 -10.62
C ASN A 20 -7.74 -3.12 -10.29
N VAL A 21 -6.45 -3.44 -10.49
CA VAL A 21 -5.30 -2.56 -10.17
C VAL A 21 -5.51 -1.12 -10.68
N ASP A 22 -5.78 -0.95 -11.98
CA ASP A 22 -5.91 0.38 -12.58
C ASP A 22 -7.08 1.18 -12.01
N SER A 23 -8.20 0.52 -11.70
CA SER A 23 -9.37 1.15 -11.09
C SER A 23 -9.15 1.56 -9.64
N ILE A 24 -8.25 0.91 -8.91
CA ILE A 24 -7.88 1.33 -7.56
C ILE A 24 -6.95 2.54 -7.65
N LEU A 25 -5.98 2.50 -8.57
CA LEU A 25 -5.00 3.56 -8.74
C LEU A 25 -5.60 4.86 -9.27
N THR A 26 -6.76 4.84 -9.93
CA THR A 26 -7.48 6.07 -10.34
C THR A 26 -7.92 6.95 -9.16
N ALA A 27 -7.95 6.42 -7.93
CA ALA A 27 -8.20 7.20 -6.73
C ALA A 27 -7.06 8.18 -6.40
N PHE A 28 -5.87 8.00 -6.99
CA PHE A 28 -4.70 8.84 -6.74
C PHE A 28 -4.38 9.73 -7.94
N ILE A 29 -4.16 11.02 -7.66
CA ILE A 29 -3.86 12.03 -8.70
C ILE A 29 -2.51 11.74 -9.36
N ASP A 30 -1.53 11.32 -8.56
CA ASP A 30 -0.15 11.05 -8.96
C ASP A 30 0.08 9.59 -9.41
N LYS A 31 -0.98 8.87 -9.79
CA LYS A 31 -0.86 7.47 -10.25
C LYS A 31 0.12 7.27 -11.43
N ILE A 32 0.33 8.30 -12.23
CA ILE A 32 1.21 8.26 -13.42
C ILE A 32 2.69 8.12 -13.06
N ILE A 33 3.08 8.57 -11.86
CA ILE A 33 4.46 8.46 -11.36
C ILE A 33 4.69 7.20 -10.51
N ILE A 34 3.69 6.30 -10.41
CA ILE A 34 3.86 4.99 -9.80
C ILE A 34 4.50 4.06 -10.83
N ASP A 35 5.73 3.63 -10.55
CA ASP A 35 6.45 2.68 -11.39
C ASP A 35 5.66 1.38 -11.61
N ASP A 36 5.79 0.78 -12.80
CA ASP A 36 5.03 -0.41 -13.21
C ASP A 36 5.15 -1.58 -12.22
N TYR A 37 6.36 -1.82 -11.69
CA TYR A 37 6.60 -2.90 -10.73
C TYR A 37 5.88 -2.68 -9.39
N ALA A 38 5.55 -1.42 -9.05
CA ALA A 38 4.94 -1.04 -7.79
C ALA A 38 3.41 -0.94 -7.88
N LYS A 39 2.81 -0.96 -9.09
CA LYS A 39 1.37 -0.78 -9.28
C LYS A 39 0.53 -1.80 -8.52
N GLU A 40 0.84 -3.09 -8.68
CA GLU A 40 0.11 -4.16 -7.99
C GLU A 40 0.24 -4.04 -6.46
N SER A 41 1.47 -3.82 -5.98
CA SER A 41 1.75 -3.64 -4.55
C SER A 41 1.01 -2.44 -3.97
N THR A 42 0.99 -1.33 -4.71
CA THR A 42 0.33 -0.07 -4.31
C THR A 42 -1.17 -0.23 -4.26
N ALA A 43 -1.77 -0.80 -5.31
CA ALA A 43 -3.20 -1.04 -5.37
C ALA A 43 -3.64 -1.99 -4.25
N LEU A 44 -2.84 -3.02 -3.91
CA LEU A 44 -3.18 -3.95 -2.85
C LEU A 44 -3.17 -3.27 -1.49
N CYS A 45 -2.10 -2.51 -1.21
CA CYS A 45 -1.97 -1.79 0.05
C CYS A 45 -3.08 -0.74 0.22
N ALA A 46 -3.44 -0.03 -0.87
CA ALA A 46 -4.50 0.96 -0.89
C ALA A 46 -5.88 0.34 -0.68
N ASN A 47 -6.19 -0.73 -1.42
CA ASN A 47 -7.49 -1.41 -1.35
C ASN A 47 -7.77 -1.99 0.04
N ASN A 48 -6.73 -2.49 0.72
CA ASN A 48 -6.83 -3.03 2.08
C ASN A 48 -6.64 -1.96 3.17
N LYS A 49 -6.54 -0.67 2.81
CA LYS A 49 -6.35 0.45 3.73
C LYS A 49 -5.11 0.31 4.63
N ILE A 50 -4.09 -0.43 4.17
CA ILE A 50 -2.82 -0.58 4.88
C ILE A 50 -1.97 0.67 4.69
N ILE A 51 -1.93 1.17 3.44
CA ILE A 51 -1.37 2.47 3.12
C ILE A 51 -2.53 3.34 2.64
N VAL A 52 -2.70 4.48 3.31
CA VAL A 52 -3.67 5.51 2.94
C VAL A 52 -2.87 6.64 2.33
N GLY A 53 -3.33 7.15 1.18
CA GLY A 53 -2.72 8.31 0.53
C GLY A 53 -2.81 9.56 1.41
N ARG A 54 -2.26 10.66 0.92
CA ARG A 54 -2.30 11.97 1.57
C ARG A 54 -3.65 12.64 1.35
N ASP A 55 -4.00 13.57 2.24
CA ASP A 55 -5.23 14.37 2.15
C ASP A 55 -5.33 15.19 0.85
N THR A 56 -4.21 15.41 0.17
CA THR A 56 -4.14 16.05 -1.15
C THR A 56 -4.64 15.17 -2.30
N GLY A 57 -5.00 13.90 -2.04
CA GLY A 57 -5.39 12.92 -3.06
C GLY A 57 -4.20 12.22 -3.74
N ASN A 58 -2.98 12.41 -3.23
CA ASN A 58 -1.77 11.77 -3.75
C ASN A 58 -1.45 10.49 -2.98
N PHE A 59 -0.89 9.48 -3.66
CA PHE A 59 -0.26 8.34 -3.00
C PHE A 59 1.16 8.67 -2.51
N ALA A 60 1.85 9.58 -3.18
CA ALA A 60 3.22 10.00 -2.95
C ALA A 60 4.24 8.83 -3.01
N PRO A 61 4.33 8.11 -4.15
CA PRO A 61 5.15 6.89 -4.26
C PRO A 61 6.66 7.13 -4.08
N ASN A 62 7.13 8.34 -4.44
CA ASN A 62 8.54 8.71 -4.43
C ASN A 62 8.96 9.52 -3.19
N ASP A 63 8.02 9.86 -2.32
CA ASP A 63 8.31 10.57 -1.07
C ASP A 63 8.87 9.62 0.00
N TYR A 64 9.64 10.19 0.92
CA TYR A 64 10.01 9.50 2.14
C TYR A 64 8.83 9.42 3.11
N ALA A 65 8.63 8.23 3.69
CA ALA A 65 7.75 8.07 4.83
C ALA A 65 8.47 8.53 6.12
N THR A 66 7.78 9.32 6.93
CA THR A 66 8.22 9.65 8.29
C THR A 66 8.17 8.40 9.18
N ARG A 67 8.89 8.43 10.31
CA ARG A 67 8.87 7.33 11.29
C ARG A 67 7.45 7.04 11.81
N ALA A 68 6.65 8.09 12.00
CA ALA A 68 5.27 7.96 12.45
C ALA A 68 4.40 7.27 11.38
N GLU A 69 4.47 7.72 10.13
CA GLU A 69 3.73 7.10 9.01
C GLU A 69 4.16 5.63 8.83
N ALA A 70 5.45 5.35 8.85
CA ALA A 70 5.98 3.99 8.74
C ALA A 70 5.43 3.07 9.86
N SER A 71 5.44 3.56 11.10
CA SER A 71 4.90 2.79 12.23
C SER A 71 3.40 2.54 12.10
N SER A 72 2.62 3.52 11.64
CA SER A 72 1.19 3.35 11.41
C SER A 72 0.89 2.36 10.27
N ILE A 73 1.71 2.35 9.21
CA ILE A 73 1.56 1.39 8.10
C ILE A 73 1.84 -0.03 8.59
N ILE A 74 2.92 -0.22 9.36
CA ILE A 74 3.27 -1.54 9.93
C ILE A 74 2.16 -2.01 10.88
N GLU A 75 1.64 -1.12 11.72
CA GLU A 75 0.56 -1.44 12.66
C GLU A 75 -0.70 -1.92 11.93
N ARG A 76 -1.15 -1.21 10.88
CA ARG A 76 -2.29 -1.62 10.06
C ARG A 76 -2.04 -2.94 9.34
N MET A 77 -0.82 -3.17 8.86
CA MET A 77 -0.44 -4.44 8.25
C MET A 77 -0.55 -5.58 9.27
N LEU A 78 -0.06 -5.41 10.50
CA LEU A 78 -0.14 -6.42 11.55
C LEU A 78 -1.58 -6.71 11.98
N ARG A 79 -2.44 -5.67 12.06
CA ARG A 79 -3.89 -5.86 12.26
C ARG A 79 -4.54 -6.63 11.12
N TYR A 80 -4.20 -6.30 9.87
CA TYR A 80 -4.69 -7.02 8.69
C TYR A 80 -4.29 -8.51 8.71
N LEU A 81 -3.08 -8.81 9.19
CA LEU A 81 -2.58 -10.17 9.40
C LEU A 81 -3.15 -10.87 10.63
N LYS A 82 -3.91 -10.16 11.49
CA LYS A 82 -4.42 -10.64 12.79
C LYS A 82 -3.29 -11.01 13.77
N PHE A 83 -2.18 -10.28 13.72
CA PHE A 83 -1.09 -10.38 14.69
C PHE A 83 -1.20 -9.33 15.80
N MET A 84 -2.20 -8.44 15.71
CA MET A 84 -2.45 -7.37 16.67
C MET A 84 -3.95 -7.04 16.69
N ASP A 85 -4.47 -6.76 17.89
CA ASP A 85 -5.89 -6.43 18.15
C ASP A 85 -6.17 -4.93 18.19
#